data_AF-A0A7S3HZN4-F1
#
_entry.id   AF-A0A7S3HZN4-F1
#
_cell.length_a   1.000
_cell.length_b   1.000
_cell.length_c   1.000
_cell.angle_alpha   90.00
_cell.angle_beta   90.00
_cell.angle_gamma   90.00
#
_symmetry.space_group_name_H-M   'P 1'
#
loop_
_entity.id
_entity.type
_entity.pdbx_description
1 polymer ?
#
loop_
_entity_poly.entity_id
_entity_poly.type
_entity_poly.pdbx_seq_one_letter_code
_entity_poly.pdbx_strand_id
1 'polypeptide(L)'
;MDDETSFSLVRSFIVQRDAFRQMRREQVAFLRIEQSRHEGIYHKKNMSLQRTPEDRERMKNAVGPTVYIRVNITNIKRNPKCDTQAPLDQKIIFYNSVREISRELIGLFKEYVNAERLYSRCISIFKNMPKRQKESLTEEQKQQREDILNILYANSALCELKRGRHQECIKNCRSALEYVQ
;
A
#
# COMPACT_ATOMS: atom_id res chain seq x y z
N MET A 1 29.02 16.17 15.65
CA MET A 1 28.81 15.34 14.44
C MET A 1 27.31 15.28 14.28
N ASP A 2 26.81 16.16 13.43
CA ASP A 2 25.64 16.95 13.80
C ASP A 2 24.34 16.34 13.26
N ASP A 3 23.35 16.29 14.17
CA ASP A 3 21.99 15.78 13.96
C ASP A 3 21.24 16.45 12.78
N GLU A 4 21.67 17.62 12.33
CA GLU A 4 21.03 18.38 11.24
C GLU A 4 21.08 17.67 9.88
N THR A 5 22.15 16.93 9.57
CA THR A 5 22.28 16.27 8.26
C THR A 5 21.34 15.07 8.12
N SER A 6 20.94 14.48 9.25
CA SER A 6 19.94 13.43 9.32
C SER A 6 18.53 13.98 9.05
N PHE A 7 18.27 15.23 9.45
CA PHE A 7 16.97 15.89 9.29
C PHE A 7 16.66 16.33 7.85
N SER A 8 17.65 16.74 7.04
CA SER A 8 17.41 17.23 5.67
C SER A 8 17.09 16.12 4.67
N LEU A 9 17.81 14.99 4.77
CA LEU A 9 17.52 13.76 4.02
C LEU A 9 16.13 13.22 4.35
N VAL A 10 15.74 13.22 5.63
CA VAL A 10 14.40 12.78 6.05
C VAL A 10 13.32 13.70 5.47
N ARG A 11 13.52 15.02 5.42
CA ARG A 11 12.55 15.97 4.86
C ARG A 11 12.36 15.85 3.35
N SER A 12 13.44 15.65 2.58
CA SER A 12 13.34 15.43 1.13
C SER A 12 12.61 14.13 0.79
N PHE A 13 12.85 13.07 1.58
CA PHE A 13 12.10 11.81 1.47
C PHE A 13 10.62 11.94 1.84
N ILE A 14 10.25 12.77 2.83
CA ILE A 14 8.84 12.95 3.24
C ILE A 14 8.00 13.55 2.10
N VAL A 15 8.49 14.62 1.45
CA VAL A 15 7.75 15.29 0.37
C VAL A 15 7.62 14.39 -0.85
N GLN A 16 8.70 13.67 -1.20
CA GLN A 16 8.66 12.69 -2.29
C GLN A 16 7.67 11.55 -1.97
N ARG A 17 7.66 11.07 -0.72
CA ARG A 17 6.73 10.02 -0.27
C ARG A 17 5.28 10.42 -0.42
N ASP A 18 4.91 11.66 -0.09
CA ASP A 18 3.53 12.12 -0.20
C ASP A 18 3.11 12.31 -1.67
N ALA A 19 4.02 12.73 -2.55
CA ALA A 19 3.78 12.71 -3.99
C ALA A 19 3.54 11.27 -4.50
N PHE A 20 4.41 10.33 -4.14
CA PHE A 20 4.26 8.92 -4.53
C PHE A 20 2.98 8.26 -4.01
N ARG A 21 2.46 8.68 -2.85
CA ARG A 21 1.20 8.16 -2.28
C ARG A 21 -0.03 8.49 -3.11
N GLN A 22 -0.01 9.59 -3.84
CA GLN A 22 -1.12 10.03 -4.68
C GLN A 22 -1.02 9.51 -6.12
N MET A 23 0.14 8.99 -6.50
CA MET A 23 0.37 8.48 -7.85
C MET A 23 -0.29 7.12 -8.07
N ARG A 24 -0.80 6.92 -9.29
CA ARG A 24 -1.34 5.64 -9.78
C ARG A 24 -0.27 4.89 -10.58
N ARG A 25 -0.49 3.60 -10.79
CA ARG A 25 0.36 2.79 -11.67
C ARG A 25 0.34 3.37 -13.08
N GLU A 26 1.48 3.34 -13.76
CA GLU A 26 1.74 3.91 -15.09
C GLU A 26 1.61 5.44 -15.17
N GLN A 27 1.34 6.11 -14.04
CA GLN A 27 1.34 7.55 -13.99
C GLN A 27 2.77 8.06 -14.12
N VAL A 28 2.94 9.00 -15.06
CA VAL A 28 4.16 9.77 -15.22
C VAL A 28 3.97 11.11 -14.53
N ALA A 29 4.91 11.49 -13.67
CA ALA A 29 4.95 12.81 -13.06
C ALA A 29 6.35 13.40 -13.11
N PHE A 30 6.42 14.72 -13.03
CA PHE A 30 7.65 15.46 -12.84
C PHE A 30 7.70 15.97 -11.39
N LEU A 31 8.67 15.50 -10.63
CA LEU A 31 8.95 16.01 -9.29
C LEU A 31 9.88 17.20 -9.42
N ARG A 32 9.42 18.36 -8.98
CA ARG A 32 10.23 19.57 -8.84
C ARG A 32 10.88 19.59 -7.45
N ILE A 33 12.20 19.64 -7.40
CA ILE A 33 12.98 19.68 -6.17
C ILE A 33 13.81 20.95 -6.14
N GLU A 34 13.57 21.79 -5.14
CA GLU A 34 14.32 23.03 -4.92
C GLU A 34 15.70 22.80 -4.29
N GLN A 35 16.62 23.72 -4.51
CA GLN A 35 18.01 23.68 -4.00
C GLN A 35 18.10 23.36 -2.52
N SER A 36 17.22 23.98 -1.73
CA SER A 36 17.12 23.80 -0.28
C SER A 36 16.78 22.38 0.15
N ARG A 37 16.25 21.55 -0.76
CA ARG A 37 15.80 20.17 -0.48
C ARG A 37 16.71 19.11 -1.07
N HIS A 38 17.58 19.48 -1.98
CA HIS A 38 18.41 18.51 -2.69
C HIS A 38 19.89 18.60 -2.37
N GLU A 39 20.37 19.67 -1.73
CA GLU A 39 21.75 19.81 -1.23
C GLU A 39 22.82 19.35 -2.24
N GLY A 40 22.55 19.59 -3.53
CA GLY A 40 23.42 19.18 -4.64
C GLY A 40 23.25 17.75 -5.19
N ILE A 41 22.36 16.88 -4.69
CA ILE A 41 22.16 15.47 -5.15
C ILE A 41 23.49 14.79 -5.56
N TYR A 42 24.48 14.84 -4.69
CA TYR A 42 25.73 14.11 -4.91
C TYR A 42 25.77 12.93 -3.94
N HIS A 43 25.83 11.72 -4.49
CA HIS A 43 25.95 10.51 -3.68
C HIS A 43 27.23 10.60 -2.83
N LYS A 44 27.11 10.55 -1.50
CA LYS A 44 28.25 10.49 -0.56
C LYS A 44 29.27 9.40 -0.93
N LYS A 45 28.84 8.31 -1.59
CA LYS A 45 29.71 7.25 -2.14
C LYS A 45 30.76 7.76 -3.15
N ASN A 46 30.50 8.88 -3.82
CA ASN A 46 31.45 9.55 -4.71
C ASN A 46 32.19 10.73 -4.05
N MET A 47 31.83 11.10 -2.81
CA MET A 47 32.47 12.19 -2.05
C MET A 47 33.62 11.71 -1.14
N SER A 48 33.76 10.40 -0.92
CA SER A 48 34.88 9.80 -0.18
C SER A 48 36.13 9.56 -1.05
N LEU A 49 36.02 9.69 -2.37
CA LEU A 49 37.18 9.82 -3.24
C LEU A 49 37.71 11.25 -3.06
N GLN A 50 38.97 11.38 -2.66
CA GLN A 50 39.67 12.64 -2.40
C GLN A 50 39.44 13.65 -3.55
N ARG A 51 38.47 14.55 -3.38
CA ARG A 51 38.19 15.66 -4.30
C ARG A 51 38.55 16.97 -3.60
N THR A 52 39.19 17.87 -4.32
CA THR A 52 39.64 19.15 -3.76
C THR A 52 38.43 20.02 -3.39
N PRO A 53 38.60 21.06 -2.55
CA PRO A 53 37.54 22.04 -2.29
C PRO A 53 36.96 22.65 -3.57
N GLU A 54 37.79 22.90 -4.60
CA GLU A 54 37.31 23.44 -5.88
C GLU A 54 36.39 22.47 -6.62
N ASP A 55 36.69 21.17 -6.60
CA ASP A 55 35.83 20.15 -7.20
C ASP A 55 34.45 20.10 -6.54
N ARG A 56 34.40 20.25 -5.21
CA ARG A 56 33.14 20.30 -4.46
C ARG A 56 32.30 21.51 -4.86
N GLU A 57 32.94 22.66 -5.03
CA GLU A 57 32.26 23.89 -5.43
C GLU A 57 31.78 23.84 -6.89
N ARG A 58 32.60 23.33 -7.82
CA ARG A 58 32.21 23.08 -9.21
C ARG A 58 31.02 22.14 -9.31
N MET A 59 31.02 21.06 -8.53
CA MET A 59 29.88 20.16 -8.46
C MET A 59 28.66 20.88 -7.90
N LYS A 60 28.76 21.56 -6.76
CA LYS A 60 27.64 22.32 -6.19
C LYS A 60 26.99 23.29 -7.21
N ASN A 61 27.77 23.85 -8.12
CA ASN A 61 27.31 24.75 -9.17
C ASN A 61 26.87 24.05 -10.48
N ALA A 62 27.18 22.77 -10.66
CA ALA A 62 26.85 22.01 -11.88
C ALA A 62 25.36 21.60 -11.94
N VAL A 63 24.70 21.48 -10.79
CA VAL A 63 23.26 21.27 -10.70
C VAL A 63 22.61 22.62 -10.42
N GLY A 64 21.70 23.04 -11.30
CA GLY A 64 20.96 24.29 -11.15
C GLY A 64 20.12 24.35 -9.86
N PRO A 65 19.54 25.52 -9.53
CA PRO A 65 18.80 25.72 -8.28
C PRO A 65 17.52 24.88 -8.17
N THR A 66 17.03 24.32 -9.27
CA THR A 66 15.84 23.46 -9.29
C THR A 66 16.10 22.25 -10.17
N VAL A 67 15.82 21.07 -9.63
CA VAL A 67 15.91 19.79 -10.34
C VAL A 67 14.52 19.27 -10.67
N TYR A 68 14.33 18.81 -11.91
CA TYR A 68 13.13 18.12 -12.35
C TYR A 68 13.42 16.65 -12.55
N ILE A 69 12.76 15.79 -11.77
CA ILE A 69 12.89 14.33 -11.91
C ILE A 69 11.62 13.78 -12.56
N ARG A 70 11.76 13.17 -13.72
CA ARG A 70 10.68 12.38 -14.32
C ARG A 70 10.60 11.03 -13.64
N VAL A 71 9.48 10.75 -13.00
CA VAL A 71 9.17 9.46 -12.37
C VAL A 71 8.05 8.77 -13.10
N ASN A 72 8.22 7.46 -13.31
CA ASN A 72 7.22 6.56 -13.85
C ASN A 72 6.98 5.44 -12.83
N ILE A 73 5.74 5.30 -12.37
CA ILE A 73 5.37 4.25 -11.42
C ILE A 73 5.05 2.97 -12.17
N THR A 74 6.04 2.10 -12.29
CA THR A 74 5.86 0.81 -12.98
C THR A 74 5.00 -0.15 -12.17
N ASN A 75 5.06 -0.10 -10.84
CA ASN A 75 4.31 -0.98 -9.95
C ASN A 75 4.10 -0.34 -8.56
N ILE A 76 2.95 -0.60 -7.93
CA ILE A 76 2.65 -0.19 -6.54
C ILE A 76 2.38 -1.44 -5.72
N LYS A 77 3.31 -1.80 -4.82
CA LYS A 77 3.10 -2.91 -3.89
C LYS A 77 2.18 -2.47 -2.75
N ARG A 78 0.88 -2.73 -2.91
CA ARG A 78 -0.14 -2.43 -1.89
C ARG A 78 -0.26 -3.61 -0.93
N ASN A 79 0.17 -3.41 0.31
CA ASN A 79 0.10 -4.42 1.36
C ASN A 79 -0.45 -3.80 2.65
N PRO A 80 -1.76 -3.48 2.70
CA PRO A 80 -2.37 -3.01 3.95
C PRO A 80 -2.05 -4.04 5.05
N LYS A 81 -1.83 -3.62 6.29
CA LYS A 81 -1.51 -4.52 7.42
C LYS A 81 -2.59 -4.40 8.49
N CYS A 82 -2.88 -5.51 9.18
CA CYS A 82 -3.79 -5.55 10.32
C CYS A 82 -3.37 -6.72 11.20
N ASP A 83 -3.30 -6.48 12.50
CA ASP A 83 -2.99 -7.52 13.49
C ASP A 83 -4.20 -8.45 13.65
N THR A 84 -3.95 -9.75 13.77
CA THR A 84 -4.99 -10.74 14.08
C THR A 84 -5.67 -10.43 15.41
N GLN A 85 -4.96 -9.84 16.37
CA GLN A 85 -5.47 -9.44 17.68
C GLN A 85 -6.05 -8.02 17.71
N ALA A 86 -6.04 -7.28 16.59
CA ALA A 86 -6.61 -5.93 16.53
C ALA A 86 -8.10 -5.93 16.93
N PRO A 87 -8.62 -4.84 17.51
CA PRO A 87 -10.05 -4.69 17.76
C PRO A 87 -10.86 -4.59 16.45
N LEU A 88 -12.19 -4.78 16.53
CA LEU A 88 -13.07 -4.88 15.35
C LEU A 88 -13.05 -3.62 14.48
N ASP A 89 -13.03 -2.44 15.09
CA ASP A 89 -12.93 -1.14 14.43
C ASP A 89 -11.69 -1.05 13.51
N GLN A 90 -10.53 -1.49 13.98
CA GLN A 90 -9.31 -1.53 13.18
C GLN A 90 -9.39 -2.58 12.05
N LYS A 91 -10.04 -3.73 12.31
CA LYS A 91 -10.29 -4.72 11.26
C LYS A 91 -11.22 -4.18 10.18
N ILE A 92 -12.20 -3.34 10.51
CA ILE A 92 -13.09 -2.68 9.54
C ILE A 92 -12.32 -1.67 8.68
N ILE A 93 -11.43 -0.86 9.27
CA ILE A 93 -10.55 0.05 8.51
C ILE A 93 -9.68 -0.74 7.53
N PHE A 94 -9.14 -1.87 7.98
CA PHE A 94 -8.37 -2.77 7.14
C PHE A 94 -9.21 -3.36 6.00
N TYR A 95 -10.44 -3.82 6.28
CA TYR A 95 -11.38 -4.31 5.27
C TYR A 95 -11.67 -3.25 4.21
N ASN A 96 -11.99 -2.02 4.61
CA ASN A 96 -12.26 -0.92 3.67
C ASN A 96 -11.04 -0.63 2.78
N SER A 97 -9.84 -0.66 3.35
CA SER A 97 -8.60 -0.52 2.59
C SER A 97 -8.42 -1.65 1.57
N VAL A 98 -8.65 -2.91 1.97
CA VAL A 98 -8.60 -4.07 1.07
C VAL A 98 -9.62 -3.94 -0.06
N ARG A 99 -10.85 -3.49 0.24
CA ARG A 99 -11.92 -3.32 -0.75
C ARG A 99 -11.55 -2.28 -1.80
N GLU A 100 -11.08 -1.11 -1.40
CA GLU A 100 -10.68 -0.03 -2.32
C GLU A 100 -9.51 -0.46 -3.21
N ILE A 101 -8.50 -1.09 -2.62
CA ILE A 101 -7.34 -1.60 -3.36
C ILE A 101 -7.77 -2.67 -4.37
N SER A 102 -8.60 -3.62 -3.93
CA SER A 102 -9.03 -4.73 -4.78
C SER A 102 -9.95 -4.26 -5.91
N ARG A 103 -10.77 -3.23 -5.68
CA ARG A 103 -11.56 -2.59 -6.75
C ARG A 103 -10.67 -2.01 -7.84
N GLU A 104 -9.57 -1.37 -7.48
CA GLU A 104 -8.60 -0.86 -8.45
C GLU A 104 -7.86 -1.98 -9.19
N LEU A 105 -7.40 -3.00 -8.46
CA LEU A 105 -6.73 -4.17 -9.03
C LEU A 105 -7.62 -4.89 -10.06
N ILE A 106 -8.89 -5.10 -9.72
CA ILE A 106 -9.86 -5.78 -10.60
C ILE A 106 -10.27 -4.88 -11.76
N GLY A 107 -10.65 -3.63 -11.48
CA GLY A 107 -11.27 -2.73 -12.46
C GLY A 107 -10.29 -2.17 -13.48
N LEU A 108 -9.11 -1.72 -13.03
CA LEU A 108 -8.13 -1.06 -13.90
C LEU A 108 -7.09 -2.05 -14.43
N PHE A 109 -6.60 -2.93 -13.56
CA PHE A 109 -5.43 -3.75 -13.88
C PHE A 109 -5.74 -5.21 -14.20
N LYS A 110 -7.00 -5.65 -14.03
CA LYS A 110 -7.42 -7.05 -14.18
C LYS A 110 -6.55 -8.03 -13.38
N GLU A 111 -6.01 -7.59 -12.25
CA GLU A 111 -5.11 -8.36 -11.39
C GLU A 111 -5.89 -9.21 -10.36
N TYR A 112 -6.67 -10.16 -10.86
CA TYR A 112 -7.54 -11.00 -10.01
C TYR A 112 -6.77 -11.81 -8.96
N VAL A 113 -5.54 -12.26 -9.27
CA VAL A 113 -4.68 -13.01 -8.33
C VAL A 113 -4.28 -12.15 -7.13
N ASN A 114 -3.94 -10.90 -7.36
CA ASN A 114 -3.52 -10.00 -6.29
C ASN A 114 -4.71 -9.58 -5.42
N ALA A 115 -5.86 -9.32 -6.05
CA ALA A 115 -7.11 -9.05 -5.33
C ALA A 115 -7.55 -10.25 -4.47
N GLU A 116 -7.54 -11.47 -5.03
CA GLU A 116 -7.89 -12.69 -4.31
C GLU A 116 -7.00 -12.90 -3.07
N ARG A 117 -5.67 -12.73 -3.20
CA ARG A 117 -4.76 -12.81 -2.05
C ARG A 117 -5.10 -11.82 -0.93
N LEU A 118 -5.53 -10.60 -1.29
CA LEU A 118 -5.96 -9.60 -0.30
C LEU A 118 -7.27 -10.03 0.38
N TYR A 119 -8.25 -10.51 -0.38
CA TYR A 119 -9.51 -11.02 0.17
C TYR A 119 -9.29 -12.22 1.08
N SER A 120 -8.52 -13.21 0.65
CA SER A 120 -8.19 -14.40 1.46
C SER A 120 -7.49 -14.04 2.77
N ARG A 121 -6.61 -13.03 2.76
CA ARG A 121 -6.00 -12.54 4.01
C ARG A 121 -7.02 -11.85 4.92
N CYS A 122 -7.92 -11.06 4.35
CA CYS A 122 -8.99 -10.40 5.11
C CYS A 122 -9.96 -11.41 5.73
N ILE A 123 -10.39 -12.42 4.95
CA ILE A 123 -11.19 -13.54 5.42
C ILE A 123 -10.53 -14.22 6.61
N SER A 124 -9.24 -14.53 6.53
CA SER A 124 -8.50 -15.16 7.65
C SER A 124 -8.57 -14.32 8.93
N ILE A 125 -8.43 -12.99 8.84
CA ILE A 125 -8.46 -12.09 9.99
C ILE A 125 -9.85 -12.05 10.67
N PHE A 126 -10.93 -12.10 9.89
CA PHE A 126 -12.31 -12.09 10.43
C PHE A 126 -12.78 -13.49 10.87
N LYS A 127 -12.37 -14.55 10.16
CA LYS A 127 -12.72 -15.94 10.49
C LYS A 127 -12.01 -16.41 11.76
N ASN A 128 -10.71 -16.12 11.86
CA ASN A 128 -9.85 -16.55 12.96
C ASN A 128 -9.74 -15.52 14.09
N MET A 129 -10.76 -14.67 14.25
CA MET A 129 -10.83 -13.74 15.37
C MET A 129 -10.79 -14.51 16.71
N PRO A 130 -10.02 -14.04 17.71
CA PRO A 130 -9.91 -14.69 19.02
C PRO A 130 -11.29 -14.91 19.65
N LYS A 131 -11.47 -16.05 20.33
CA LYS A 131 -12.74 -16.41 20.98
C LYS A 131 -13.26 -15.31 21.92
N ARG A 132 -12.39 -14.77 22.78
CA ARG A 132 -12.71 -13.66 23.70
C ARG A 132 -13.24 -12.42 22.96
N GLN A 133 -12.68 -12.10 21.79
CA GLN A 133 -13.14 -10.96 21.00
C GLN A 133 -14.50 -11.23 20.35
N LYS A 134 -14.73 -12.45 19.85
CA LYS A 134 -16.02 -12.84 19.26
C LYS A 134 -17.15 -12.78 20.29
N GLU A 135 -16.87 -13.23 21.52
CA GLU A 135 -17.85 -13.22 22.62
C GLU A 135 -18.13 -11.81 23.15
N SER A 136 -17.19 -10.87 23.00
CA SER A 136 -17.39 -9.47 23.41
C SER A 136 -18.14 -8.60 22.40
N LEU A 137 -18.47 -9.13 21.20
CA LEU A 137 -19.19 -8.37 20.18
C LEU A 137 -20.67 -8.21 20.54
N THR A 138 -21.24 -7.05 20.26
CA THR A 138 -22.70 -6.87 20.25
C THR A 138 -23.33 -7.63 19.08
N GLU A 139 -24.65 -7.84 19.09
CA GLU A 139 -25.33 -8.52 17.98
C GLU A 139 -25.17 -7.75 16.65
N GLU A 140 -25.20 -6.41 16.68
CA GLU A 140 -24.97 -5.58 15.49
C GLU A 140 -23.54 -5.76 14.95
N GLN A 141 -22.55 -5.89 15.84
CA GLN A 141 -21.16 -6.12 15.45
C GLN A 141 -20.94 -7.53 14.91
N LYS A 142 -21.65 -8.53 15.43
CA LYS A 142 -21.67 -9.89 14.89
C LYS A 142 -22.24 -9.90 13.49
N GLN A 143 -23.40 -9.27 13.30
CA GLN A 143 -24.02 -9.13 11.98
C GLN A 143 -23.09 -8.43 10.99
N GLN A 144 -22.52 -7.28 11.38
CA GLN A 144 -21.58 -6.55 10.53
C GLN A 144 -20.38 -7.41 10.12
N ARG A 145 -19.85 -8.23 11.04
CA ARG A 145 -18.78 -9.17 10.74
C ARG A 145 -19.20 -10.24 9.72
N GLU A 146 -20.41 -10.76 9.83
CA GLU A 146 -20.96 -11.78 8.92
C GLU A 146 -21.21 -11.19 7.53
N ASP A 147 -21.79 -9.99 7.45
CA ASP A 147 -21.96 -9.24 6.19
C ASP A 147 -20.61 -9.01 5.49
N ILE A 148 -19.58 -8.64 6.26
CA ILE A 148 -18.22 -8.47 5.73
C ILE A 148 -17.68 -9.81 5.18
N LEU A 149 -17.85 -10.91 5.91
CA LEU A 149 -17.40 -12.23 5.46
C LEU A 149 -18.13 -12.66 4.18
N ASN A 150 -19.44 -12.44 4.11
CA ASN A 150 -20.25 -12.69 2.92
C ASN A 150 -19.67 -11.96 1.68
N ILE A 151 -19.49 -10.64 1.81
CA ILE A 151 -18.96 -9.79 0.73
C ILE A 151 -17.56 -10.23 0.31
N LEU A 152 -16.70 -10.58 1.28
CA LEU A 152 -15.34 -11.06 0.99
C LEU A 152 -15.34 -12.38 0.24
N TYR A 153 -16.16 -13.35 0.64
CA TYR A 153 -16.27 -14.63 -0.06
C TYR A 153 -16.87 -14.45 -1.47
N ALA A 154 -17.89 -13.61 -1.64
CA ALA A 154 -18.47 -13.30 -2.94
C ALA A 154 -17.43 -12.67 -3.90
N ASN A 155 -16.65 -11.70 -3.42
CA ASN A 155 -15.59 -11.08 -4.22
C ASN A 155 -14.44 -12.05 -4.52
N SER A 156 -14.08 -12.91 -3.58
CA SER A 156 -13.10 -13.98 -3.81
C SER A 156 -13.60 -14.97 -4.88
N ALA A 157 -14.87 -15.35 -4.83
CA ALA A 157 -15.50 -16.19 -5.87
C ALA A 157 -15.44 -15.54 -7.25
N LEU A 158 -15.73 -14.24 -7.35
CA LEU A 158 -15.58 -13.48 -8.60
C LEU A 158 -14.14 -13.55 -9.15
N CYS A 159 -13.14 -13.35 -8.30
CA CYS A 159 -11.74 -13.46 -8.71
C CYS A 159 -11.42 -14.86 -9.23
N GLU A 160 -11.89 -15.92 -8.56
CA GLU A 160 -11.65 -17.29 -9.00
C GLU A 160 -12.37 -17.64 -10.29
N LEU A 161 -13.60 -17.17 -10.47
CA LEU A 161 -14.35 -17.30 -11.72
C LEU A 161 -13.60 -16.67 -12.90
N LYS A 162 -13.10 -15.45 -12.72
CA LYS A 162 -12.33 -14.73 -13.76
C LYS A 162 -10.99 -15.40 -14.09
N ARG A 163 -10.50 -16.29 -13.21
CA ARG A 163 -9.30 -17.10 -13.40
C ARG A 163 -9.58 -18.50 -13.95
N GLY A 164 -10.85 -18.87 -14.20
CA GLY A 164 -11.25 -20.21 -14.61
C GLY A 164 -11.18 -21.27 -13.50
N ARG A 165 -11.02 -20.85 -12.24
CA ARG A 165 -10.98 -21.73 -11.06
C ARG A 165 -12.38 -21.99 -10.53
N HIS A 166 -13.16 -22.77 -11.28
CA HIS A 166 -14.58 -22.96 -11.02
C HIS A 166 -14.87 -23.71 -9.71
N GLN A 167 -14.02 -24.67 -9.32
CA GLN A 167 -14.21 -25.42 -8.08
C GLN A 167 -14.04 -24.52 -6.85
N GLU A 168 -13.00 -23.69 -6.83
CA GLU A 168 -12.75 -22.71 -5.77
C GLU A 168 -13.81 -21.61 -5.76
N CYS A 169 -14.26 -21.16 -6.93
CA CYS A 169 -15.40 -20.24 -7.04
C CYS A 169 -16.65 -20.81 -6.34
N ILE A 170 -17.03 -22.05 -6.65
CA ILE A 170 -18.19 -22.70 -6.02
C ILE A 170 -18.01 -22.81 -4.50
N LYS A 171 -16.82 -23.18 -4.04
CA LYS A 171 -16.50 -23.23 -2.60
C LYS A 171 -16.71 -21.88 -1.93
N ASN A 172 -16.19 -20.80 -2.52
CA ASN A 172 -16.36 -19.45 -1.98
C ASN A 172 -17.83 -19.00 -2.03
N CYS A 173 -18.58 -19.31 -3.09
CA CYS A 173 -20.02 -19.04 -3.13
C CYS A 173 -20.79 -19.75 -2.02
N ARG A 174 -20.49 -21.02 -1.74
CA ARG A 174 -21.11 -21.77 -0.63
C ARG A 174 -20.80 -21.11 0.71
N SER A 175 -19.54 -20.76 0.95
CA SER A 175 -19.17 -20.04 2.17
C SER A 175 -19.82 -18.67 2.28
N ALA A 176 -20.07 -17.95 1.18
CA ALA A 176 -20.81 -16.69 1.22
C ALA A 176 -22.26 -16.89 1.66
N LEU A 177 -22.93 -17.94 1.16
CA LEU A 177 -24.32 -18.27 1.49
C LEU A 177 -24.50 -18.70 2.95
N GLU A 178 -23.47 -19.21 3.62
CA GLU A 178 -23.50 -19.51 5.05
C GLU A 178 -23.69 -18.24 5.91
N TYR A 179 -23.42 -17.05 5.37
CA TYR A 179 -23.55 -15.75 6.06
C TYR A 179 -24.72 -14.91 5.52
N VAL A 180 -25.69 -15.52 4.84
CA VAL A 180 -26.99 -14.92 4.50
C VAL A 180 -28.02 -15.59 5.42
N GLN A 181 -28.12 -15.15 6.67
CA GLN A 181 -29.13 -15.63 7.62
C GLN A 181 -29.79 -14.46 8.32
#